data_AF-W9DPR7-F1
#
_entry.id   AF-W9DPR7-F1
#
_cell.length_a   1.000
_cell.length_b   1.000
_cell.length_c   1.000
_cell.angle_alpha   90.00
_cell.angle_beta   90.00
_cell.angle_gamma   90.00
#
_symmetry.space_group_name_H-M   'P 1'
#
loop_
_entity.id
_entity.type
_entity.pdbx_description
1 polymer ?
#
loop_
_entity_poly.entity_id
_entity_poly.type
_entity_poly.pdbx_seq_one_letter_code
_entity_poly.pdbx_strand_id
1 'polypeptide(L)' 'MNDVPEDRPNVVDRFFLKMMQPENLGRILRWAWFISLFMLALGYILIFSEISQYLDFI' A
#
# COMPACT_ATOMS: atom_id res chain seq x y z
N MET A 1 -17.76 -13.68 44.85
CA MET A 1 -16.70 -13.78 43.83
C MET A 1 -17.19 -12.94 42.66
N ASN A 2 -16.52 -11.82 42.34
CA ASN A 2 -16.87 -11.01 41.18
C ASN A 2 -16.10 -11.55 39.97
N ASP A 3 -16.78 -12.26 39.07
CA ASP A 3 -16.24 -12.68 37.78
C ASP A 3 -16.13 -11.43 36.87
N VAL A 4 -15.04 -10.70 37.02
CA VAL A 4 -14.63 -9.70 36.02
C VAL A 4 -14.15 -10.51 34.80
N PRO A 5 -14.81 -10.46 33.64
CA PRO A 5 -14.24 -11.08 32.46
C PRO A 5 -12.92 -10.36 32.19
N GLU A 6 -11.81 -11.09 32.28
CA GLU A 6 -10.51 -10.60 31.82
C GLU A 6 -10.70 -10.15 30.36
N ASP A 7 -10.75 -8.84 30.18
CA ASP A 7 -10.84 -8.16 28.90
C ASP A 7 -9.49 -8.38 28.19
N ARG A 8 -9.32 -9.60 27.65
CA ARG A 8 -8.09 -10.01 26.97
C ARG A 8 -7.91 -9.06 25.79
N PRO A 9 -6.79 -8.33 25.71
CA PRO A 9 -6.60 -7.34 24.66
C PRO A 9 -6.77 -8.01 23.32
N ASN A 10 -7.75 -7.51 22.56
CA ASN A 10 -8.17 -8.05 21.29
C ASN A 10 -6.92 -8.26 20.40
N VAL A 11 -6.77 -9.46 19.83
CA VAL A 11 -5.59 -9.82 19.03
C VAL A 11 -5.30 -8.78 17.95
N VAL A 12 -6.37 -8.15 17.44
CA VAL A 12 -6.38 -7.05 16.48
C VAL A 12 -5.59 -5.83 16.96
N ASP A 13 -5.79 -5.37 18.20
CA ASP A 13 -5.04 -4.24 18.77
C ASP A 13 -3.53 -4.52 18.82
N ARG A 14 -3.16 -5.76 19.14
CA ARG A 14 -1.77 -6.19 19.17
C ARG A 14 -1.15 -6.22 17.76
N PHE A 15 -1.94 -6.55 16.74
CA PHE A 15 -1.52 -6.48 15.33
C PHE A 15 -1.34 -5.05 14.85
N PHE A 16 -2.24 -4.13 15.20
CA PHE A 16 -2.10 -2.71 14.87
C PHE A 16 -0.88 -2.08 15.54
N LEU A 17 -0.65 -2.35 16.83
CA LEU A 17 0.55 -1.92 17.56
C LEU A 17 1.83 -2.41 16.90
N LYS A 18 1.85 -3.66 16.42
CA LYS A 18 3.03 -4.24 15.75
C LYS A 18 3.22 -3.75 14.32
N MET A 19 2.14 -3.41 13.60
CA MET A 19 2.20 -2.80 12.27
C MET A 19 2.63 -1.32 12.32
N MET A 20 2.20 -0.56 13.33
CA MET A 20 2.61 0.83 13.54
C MET A 20 4.03 0.98 14.10
N GLN A 21 4.77 -0.11 14.30
CA GLN A 21 6.18 -0.01 14.65
C GLN A 21 6.95 0.70 13.51
N PRO A 22 7.80 1.68 13.85
CA PRO A 22 8.46 2.54 12.86
C PRO A 22 9.30 1.76 11.83
N GLU A 23 9.88 0.62 12.21
CA GLU A 23 10.59 -0.27 11.28
C GLU A 23 9.69 -0.87 10.20
N ASN A 24 8.48 -1.30 10.55
CA ASN A 24 7.54 -1.91 9.61
C ASN A 24 6.92 -0.85 8.70
N LEU A 25 6.62 0.33 9.24
CA LEU A 25 6.11 1.48 8.49
C LEU A 25 7.12 1.97 7.44
N GLY A 26 8.41 2.06 7.77
CA GLY A 26 9.45 2.47 6.83
C GLY A 26 9.57 1.51 5.63
N ARG A 27 9.38 0.21 5.86
CA ARG A 27 9.36 -0.80 4.79
C ARG A 27 8.11 -0.66 3.92
N ILE A 28 6.93 -0.52 4.53
CA ILE A 28 5.67 -0.31 3.79
C ILE A 28 5.75 0.95 2.94
N LEU A 29 6.26 2.05 3.51
CA LEU A 29 6.45 3.30 2.79
C LEU A 29 7.41 3.10 1.61
N ARG A 30 8.55 2.43 1.81
CA ARG A 30 9.50 2.12 0.72
C ARG A 30 8.82 1.40 -0.45
N TRP A 31 8.00 0.38 -0.16
CA TRP A 31 7.22 -0.32 -1.18
C TRP A 31 6.15 0.55 -1.84
N ALA A 32 5.46 1.39 -1.06
CA ALA A 32 4.46 2.31 -1.58
C ALA A 32 5.06 3.28 -2.62
N TRP A 33 6.28 3.77 -2.39
CA TRP A 33 6.98 4.60 -3.36
C TRP A 33 7.33 3.85 -4.65
N PHE A 34 7.76 2.59 -4.58
CA PHE A 34 8.00 1.76 -5.77
C PHE A 34 6.73 1.52 -6.57
N ILE A 35 5.63 1.23 -5.89
CA ILE A 35 4.32 0.99 -6.53
C ILE A 35 3.80 2.27 -7.18
N SER A 36 3.95 3.41 -6.52
CA SER A 36 3.60 4.73 -7.08
C SER A 36 4.37 5.02 -8.36
N LEU A 37 5.70 4.83 -8.34
CA LEU A 37 6.54 5.03 -9.52
C LEU A 37 6.17 4.09 -10.67
N PHE A 38 5.89 2.82 -10.35
CA PHE A 38 5.47 1.82 -11.32
C PHE A 38 4.13 2.19 -11.98
N MET A 39 3.16 2.63 -11.20
CA MET A 39 1.85 3.04 -11.70
C MET A 39 1.93 4.27 -12.60
N LEU A 40 2.80 5.23 -12.25
CA LEU A 40 3.10 6.40 -13.09
C LEU A 40 3.71 5.99 -14.43
N ALA A 41 4.70 5.10 -14.41
CA ALA A 41 5.35 4.60 -15.62
C ALA A 41 4.36 3.86 -16.53
N LEU A 42 3.50 2.99 -15.97
CA LEU A 42 2.45 2.32 -16.74
C LEU A 42 1.45 3.30 -17.34
N GLY A 43 1.01 4.30 -16.58
CA GLY A 43 0.11 5.34 -17.10
C GLY A 43 0.73 6.11 -18.27
N TYR A 44 2.01 6.45 -18.16
CA TYR A 44 2.75 7.09 -19.25
C TYR A 44 2.86 6.19 -20.48
N ILE A 45 3.18 4.91 -20.31
CA ILE A 45 3.29 3.93 -21.40
C ILE A 45 1.95 3.77 -22.13
N LEU A 46 0.84 3.71 -21.40
CA LEU A 46 -0.50 3.61 -22.00
C LEU A 46 -0.82 4.82 -22.87
N ILE A 47 -0.59 6.03 -22.35
CA ILE A 47 -0.82 7.28 -23.09
C ILE A 47 0.08 7.33 -24.33
N PHE A 48 1.37 6.99 -24.17
CA PHE A 48 2.32 6.96 -25.28
C PHE A 48 1.93 5.95 -26.36
N SER A 49 1.48 4.76 -25.97
CA SER A 49 1.01 3.74 -26.91
C SER A 49 -0.19 4.22 -27.71
N GLU A 50 -1.17 4.85 -27.06
CA GLU A 50 -2.38 5.37 -27.71
C GLU A 50 -2.03 6.51 -28.69
N ILE A 51 -1.17 7.43 -28.28
CA ILE A 51 -0.71 8.53 -29.13
C ILE A 51 0.10 8.01 -30.32
N SER A 52 0.97 7.02 -30.10
CA SER A 52 1.74 6.40 -31.17
C SER A 52 0.84 5.74 -32.18
N GLN A 53 -0.20 5.01 -31.74
CA GLN A 53 -1.18 4.40 -32.65
C GLN A 53 -1.98 5.45 -33.43
N TYR A 54 -2.34 6.55 -32.79
CA TYR A 54 -3.04 7.66 -33.46
C TYR A 54 -2.16 8.35 -34.52
N LEU A 55 -0.87 8.53 -34.23
CA LEU A 55 0.08 9.13 -35.17
C LEU A 55 0.44 8.20 -36.33
N ASP A 56 0.54 6.88 -36.10
CA ASP A 56 0.80 5.89 -37.16
C ASP A 56 -0.38 5.73 -38.13
N PHE A 57 -1.59 6.16 -37.71
CA PHE A 57 -2.81 6.10 -38.51
C PHE A 57 -3.01 7.31 -39.46
N ILE A 58 -2.33 8.44 -39.22
CA ILE A 58 -2.43 9.69 -40.01
C ILE A 58 -1.31 9.77 -41.03
#